data_AF-A0A1S3H2K1-F1
#
_entry.id   AF-A0A1S3H2K1-F1
#
_cell.length_a   1.000
_cell.length_b   1.000
_cell.length_c   1.000
_cell.angle_alpha   90.00
_cell.angle_beta   90.00
_cell.angle_gamma   90.00
#
_symmetry.space_group_name_H-M   'P 1'
#
loop_
_entity.id
_entity.type
_entity.pdbx_description
1 polymer ?
#
loop_
_entity_poly.entity_id
_entity_poly.type
_entity_poly.pdbx_seq_one_letter_code
_entity_poly.pdbx_strand_id
1 'polypeptide(L)'
;MDSRGSYVLHALFLAGIIQLMSQQGHTQVTSVTFKSTKNAYLPVSALNTVSARSSLECMTLCKQKEGCHSCNYFGDGTGACELNSQVANDVEAVQLSQKEEATYHAALYVDCNDVETTGLLNIDISGFGQKTVYCDNGWLVVLRRTDNQVDFHRTWNEYRDGFGDPRDQFWLGNEALYGLTNQGNYSMQIDMKSCDGNYYYVKWNL
;
A
#
# COMPACT_ATOMS: atom_id res chain seq x y z
N MET A 1 -41.86 10.38 -12.14
CA MET A 1 -41.33 9.46 -13.15
C MET A 1 -40.05 10.06 -13.71
N ASP A 2 -38.92 9.70 -13.13
CA ASP A 2 -37.63 9.78 -13.82
C ASP A 2 -36.92 8.46 -13.54
N SER A 3 -36.70 7.70 -14.61
CA SER A 3 -36.37 6.28 -14.64
C SER A 3 -34.93 6.09 -15.13
N ARG A 4 -33.98 6.78 -14.51
CA ARG A 4 -32.54 6.69 -14.85
C ARG A 4 -31.61 6.50 -13.65
N GLY A 5 -32.07 5.73 -12.66
CA GLY A 5 -31.31 5.48 -11.42
C GLY A 5 -31.27 4.02 -10.96
N SER A 6 -31.45 3.04 -11.85
CA SER A 6 -31.54 1.62 -11.44
C SER A 6 -30.78 0.66 -12.38
N TYR A 7 -29.53 0.99 -12.70
CA TYR A 7 -28.62 0.06 -13.38
C TYR A 7 -27.27 -0.09 -12.66
N VAL A 8 -27.23 0.19 -11.34
CA VAL A 8 -26.10 -0.23 -10.51
C VAL A 8 -26.43 -1.61 -9.96
N LEU A 9 -25.91 -2.64 -10.66
CA LEU A 9 -25.66 -4.01 -10.21
C LEU A 9 -26.70 -4.64 -9.24
N HIS A 10 -27.80 -5.17 -9.79
CA HIS A 10 -28.52 -6.30 -9.17
C HIS A 10 -27.77 -7.65 -9.41
N ALA A 11 -26.45 -7.66 -9.23
CA ALA A 11 -25.61 -8.84 -9.45
C ALA A 11 -24.64 -9.10 -8.27
N LEU A 12 -24.98 -8.67 -7.06
CA LEU A 12 -24.14 -8.80 -5.87
C LEU A 12 -24.84 -9.62 -4.77
N PHE A 13 -25.09 -10.91 -5.06
CA PHE A 13 -25.44 -11.91 -4.04
C PHE A 13 -24.41 -13.03 -3.95
N LEU A 14 -23.22 -12.87 -4.55
CA LEU A 14 -22.16 -13.87 -4.48
C LEU A 14 -21.05 -13.35 -3.59
N ALA A 15 -20.71 -14.16 -2.59
CA ALA A 15 -19.45 -14.00 -1.86
C ALA A 15 -18.31 -14.02 -2.87
N GLY A 16 -17.42 -13.03 -2.75
CA GLY A 16 -16.34 -12.84 -3.70
C GLY A 16 -15.31 -11.84 -3.20
N ILE A 17 -14.13 -11.95 -3.79
CA ILE A 17 -12.99 -11.07 -3.53
C ILE A 17 -12.59 -10.44 -4.85
N ILE A 18 -12.44 -9.11 -4.85
CA ILE A 18 -11.84 -8.40 -5.98
C ILE A 18 -10.50 -7.88 -5.50
N GLN A 19 -9.48 -8.10 -6.32
CA GLN A 19 -8.10 -7.74 -6.00
C GLN A 19 -7.36 -7.22 -7.22
N LEU A 20 -6.41 -6.32 -6.96
CA LEU A 20 -5.60 -5.63 -7.95
C LEU A 20 -4.12 -5.95 -7.74
N MET A 21 -3.38 -6.13 -8.82
CA MET A 21 -1.92 -6.28 -8.81
C MET A 21 -1.34 -5.39 -9.89
N SER A 22 -0.39 -4.53 -9.54
CA SER A 22 0.27 -3.69 -10.55
C SER A 22 1.04 -4.56 -11.54
N GLN A 23 0.98 -4.23 -12.83
CA GLN A 23 1.77 -4.89 -13.88
C GLN A 23 3.16 -4.30 -14.04
N GLN A 24 3.44 -3.21 -13.33
CA GLN A 24 4.74 -2.55 -13.28
C GLN A 24 5.20 -2.53 -11.82
N GLY A 25 6.49 -2.80 -11.57
CA GLY A 25 7.08 -2.63 -10.24
C GLY A 25 7.13 -1.14 -9.89
N HIS A 26 6.03 -0.59 -9.36
CA HIS A 26 5.96 0.79 -8.91
C HIS A 26 6.28 0.88 -7.42
N THR A 27 7.54 0.63 -7.06
CA THR A 27 8.03 1.33 -5.87
C THR A 27 8.38 2.75 -6.31
N GLN A 28 7.38 3.64 -6.33
CA GLN A 28 7.68 5.05 -6.29
C GLN A 28 8.33 5.31 -4.93
N VAL A 29 9.63 5.60 -4.98
CA VAL A 29 10.38 6.00 -3.81
C VAL A 29 9.89 7.40 -3.43
N THR A 30 8.84 7.47 -2.61
CA THR A 30 8.40 8.74 -2.06
C THR A 30 9.34 9.08 -0.91
N SER A 31 10.35 9.89 -1.21
CA SER A 31 11.30 10.38 -0.22
C SER A 31 10.62 11.39 0.70
N VAL A 32 10.39 11.03 1.96
CA VAL A 32 10.09 12.05 2.97
C VAL A 32 11.42 12.58 3.52
N THR A 33 11.91 13.64 2.89
CA THR A 33 13.14 14.31 3.29
C THR A 33 12.89 15.12 4.56
N PHE A 34 13.31 14.59 5.70
CA PHE A 34 13.48 15.41 6.90
C PHE A 34 14.96 15.68 7.09
N LYS A 35 15.33 16.96 7.23
CA LYS A 35 16.65 17.34 7.72
C LYS A 35 16.65 17.15 9.23
N SER A 36 17.53 16.29 9.72
CA SER A 36 17.67 16.10 11.16
C SER A 36 17.96 17.45 11.85
N THR A 37 17.05 17.93 12.70
CA THR A 37 17.37 18.94 13.71
C THR A 37 18.14 18.28 14.85
N LYS A 38 18.68 19.07 15.78
CA LYS A 38 19.23 18.52 17.03
C LYS A 38 18.12 17.72 17.72
N ASN A 39 18.33 16.42 17.92
CA ASN A 39 17.34 15.44 18.40
C ASN A 39 16.27 15.02 17.36
N ALA A 40 16.56 14.99 16.07
CA ALA A 40 15.76 14.27 15.09
C ALA A 40 16.38 12.89 14.81
N TYR A 41 15.55 11.94 14.39
CA TYR A 41 15.79 10.52 14.66
C TYR A 41 15.49 9.64 13.44
N LEU A 42 16.13 8.45 13.36
CA LEU A 42 15.97 7.44 12.30
C LEU A 42 15.67 6.06 12.93
N PRO A 43 14.93 5.14 12.28
CA PRO A 43 14.62 3.84 12.85
C PRO A 43 15.88 3.02 13.14
N VAL A 44 16.00 2.51 14.37
CA VAL A 44 17.27 2.03 14.97
C VAL A 44 17.58 0.55 14.71
N SER A 45 17.00 -0.06 13.70
CA SER A 45 17.28 -1.46 13.34
C SER A 45 18.04 -1.55 12.02
N ALA A 46 19.23 -0.93 12.02
CA ALA A 46 20.16 -1.01 10.90
C ALA A 46 20.52 -2.48 10.62
N LEU A 47 20.05 -2.99 9.48
CA LEU A 47 20.38 -4.31 8.96
C LEU A 47 21.83 -4.35 8.48
N ASN A 48 22.25 -3.31 7.76
CA ASN A 48 23.61 -3.09 7.31
C ASN A 48 23.83 -1.61 6.96
N THR A 49 25.09 -1.27 6.71
CA THR A 49 25.46 -0.01 6.08
C THR A 49 26.18 -0.32 4.78
N VAL A 50 25.74 0.30 3.68
CA VAL A 50 26.31 0.19 2.34
C VAL A 50 26.73 1.56 1.84
N SER A 51 27.47 1.61 0.73
CA SER A 51 27.77 2.87 0.05
C SER A 51 26.81 3.07 -1.12
N ALA A 52 26.25 4.27 -1.25
CA ALA A 52 25.39 4.68 -2.34
C ALA A 52 25.84 6.05 -2.87
N ARG A 53 25.62 6.33 -4.15
CA ARG A 53 25.97 7.61 -4.80
C ARG A 53 24.84 8.62 -4.70
N SER A 54 23.64 8.17 -4.31
CA SER A 54 22.46 9.01 -4.14
C SER A 54 21.46 8.34 -3.19
N SER A 55 20.51 9.13 -2.70
CA SER A 55 19.37 8.63 -1.93
C SER A 55 18.50 7.63 -2.72
N LEU A 56 18.37 7.83 -4.04
CA LEU A 56 17.63 6.91 -4.91
C LEU A 56 18.33 5.55 -5.03
N GLU A 57 19.65 5.55 -5.15
CA GLU A 57 20.45 4.32 -5.14
C GLU A 57 20.38 3.64 -3.78
N CYS A 58 20.44 4.39 -2.68
CA CYS A 58 20.31 3.88 -1.32
C CYS A 58 18.98 3.12 -1.12
N MET A 59 17.87 3.70 -1.59
CA MET A 59 16.57 3.04 -1.59
C MET A 59 16.51 1.83 -2.53
N THR A 60 17.18 1.88 -3.68
CA THR A 60 17.28 0.73 -4.60
C THR A 60 18.02 -0.44 -3.94
N LEU A 61 19.09 -0.16 -3.19
CA LEU A 61 19.82 -1.15 -2.41
C LEU A 61 18.98 -1.71 -1.27
N CYS A 62 18.15 -0.89 -0.62
CA CYS A 62 17.19 -1.36 0.37
C CYS A 62 16.23 -2.40 -0.23
N LYS A 63 15.62 -2.12 -1.39
CA LYS A 63 14.71 -3.07 -2.05
C LYS A 63 15.35 -4.42 -2.39
N GLN A 64 16.65 -4.43 -2.69
CA GLN A 64 17.38 -5.66 -2.99
C GLN A 64 17.77 -6.44 -1.72
N LYS A 65 17.64 -5.83 -0.54
CA LYS A 65 18.00 -6.41 0.74
C LYS A 65 16.75 -6.95 1.43
N GLU A 66 16.66 -8.27 1.51
CA GLU A 66 15.63 -8.96 2.29
C GLU A 66 15.51 -8.38 3.70
N GLY A 67 14.27 -8.08 4.11
CA GLY A 67 13.94 -7.49 5.41
C GLY A 67 14.16 -5.98 5.51
N CYS A 68 14.68 -5.30 4.47
CA CYS A 68 14.82 -3.85 4.47
C CYS A 68 13.51 -3.16 4.11
N HIS A 69 13.13 -2.16 4.91
CA HIS A 69 11.89 -1.40 4.74
C HIS A 69 12.11 0.12 4.65
N SER A 70 13.25 0.63 5.12
CA SER A 70 13.65 2.04 4.96
C SER A 70 15.18 2.17 4.91
N CYS A 71 15.70 3.35 4.57
CA CYS A 71 17.12 3.62 4.65
C CYS A 71 17.46 5.08 5.02
N ASN A 72 18.63 5.28 5.63
CA ASN A 72 19.18 6.60 5.91
C ASN A 72 20.31 6.90 4.92
N TYR A 73 20.20 7.96 4.12
CA TYR A 73 21.27 8.38 3.24
C TYR A 73 21.98 9.61 3.80
N PHE A 74 23.31 9.49 3.95
CA PHE A 74 24.15 10.56 4.48
C PHE A 74 24.81 11.31 3.32
N GLY A 75 24.31 12.52 3.06
CA GLY A 75 24.85 13.44 2.04
C GLY A 75 26.13 14.18 2.45
N ASP A 76 26.82 13.73 3.49
CA ASP A 76 28.03 14.35 4.07
C ASP A 76 29.31 14.07 3.27
N GLY A 77 29.18 13.53 2.05
CA GLY A 77 30.30 13.12 1.20
C GLY A 77 30.81 11.70 1.47
N THR A 78 30.35 11.03 2.53
CA THR A 78 30.69 9.61 2.78
C THR A 78 29.92 8.66 1.87
N GLY A 79 28.74 9.08 1.40
CA GLY A 79 27.82 8.24 0.64
C GLY A 79 27.31 7.05 1.47
N ALA A 80 27.34 7.14 2.80
CA ALA A 80 26.84 6.08 3.66
C ALA A 80 25.31 5.95 3.49
N CYS A 81 24.87 4.70 3.42
CA CYS A 81 23.48 4.30 3.28
C CYS A 81 23.18 3.23 4.33
N GLU A 82 22.46 3.57 5.38
CA GLU A 82 22.04 2.60 6.40
C GLU A 82 20.71 1.99 5.98
N LEU A 83 20.67 0.68 5.77
CA LEU A 83 19.45 -0.07 5.46
C LEU A 83 18.79 -0.50 6.76
N ASN A 84 17.49 -0.27 6.91
CA ASN A 84 16.77 -0.48 8.16
C ASN A 84 15.63 -1.47 7.98
N SER A 85 15.41 -2.31 9.00
CA SER A 85 14.30 -3.28 9.02
C SER A 85 12.97 -2.72 9.51
N GLN A 86 12.86 -1.42 9.68
CA GLN A 86 11.68 -0.76 10.24
C GLN A 86 11.36 0.47 9.40
N VAL A 87 10.08 0.82 9.33
CA VAL A 87 9.60 2.09 8.78
C VAL A 87 9.19 2.97 9.95
N ALA A 88 9.66 4.22 9.98
CA ALA A 88 9.11 5.22 10.87
C ALA A 88 7.66 5.50 10.44
N ASN A 89 6.71 4.89 11.13
CA ASN A 89 5.26 5.10 10.91
C ASN A 89 4.76 6.40 11.56
N ASP A 90 5.57 6.98 12.45
CA ASP A 90 5.28 8.23 13.13
C ASP A 90 6.59 8.90 13.59
N VAL A 91 6.59 10.23 13.68
CA VAL A 91 7.78 11.02 14.07
C VAL A 91 8.16 10.78 15.54
N GLU A 92 7.26 10.17 16.33
CA GLU A 92 7.36 10.05 17.79
C GLU A 92 7.98 8.71 18.29
N ALA A 93 8.12 7.68 17.46
CA ALA A 93 8.56 6.34 17.88
C ALA A 93 10.08 6.09 17.78
N VAL A 94 10.90 7.13 17.90
CA VAL A 94 12.27 7.11 17.36
C VAL A 94 13.34 7.38 18.44
N GLN A 95 14.45 6.62 18.43
CA GLN A 95 15.55 6.66 19.41
C GLN A 95 16.91 6.97 18.75
N LEU A 96 17.86 7.48 19.54
CA LEU A 96 18.98 8.38 19.19
C LEU A 96 20.08 7.80 18.25
N SER A 97 20.42 8.52 17.18
CA SER A 97 21.76 8.46 16.54
C SER A 97 22.53 9.78 16.77
N GLN A 98 23.85 9.72 16.82
CA GLN A 98 24.72 10.83 17.24
C GLN A 98 25.08 11.84 16.13
N LYS A 99 24.44 11.81 14.94
CA LYS A 99 24.84 12.63 13.78
C LYS A 99 23.75 13.61 13.32
N GLU A 100 24.12 14.89 13.19
CA GLU A 100 23.30 15.95 12.61
C GLU A 100 23.23 15.83 11.07
N GLU A 101 22.20 16.40 10.43
CA GLU A 101 22.01 16.48 8.95
C GLU A 101 21.74 15.18 8.16
N ALA A 102 21.40 14.07 8.80
CA ALA A 102 20.98 12.85 8.08
C ALA A 102 19.67 13.08 7.28
N THR A 103 19.57 12.50 6.07
CA THR A 103 18.33 12.48 5.29
C THR A 103 17.71 11.09 5.36
N TYR A 104 16.51 11.01 5.92
CA TYR A 104 15.73 9.78 5.98
C TYR A 104 15.02 9.49 4.66
N HIS A 105 14.97 8.23 4.25
CA HIS A 105 14.16 7.76 3.14
C HIS A 105 13.41 6.49 3.55
N ALA A 106 12.08 6.47 3.41
CA ALA A 106 11.27 5.28 3.58
C ALA A 106 10.79 4.76 2.22
N ALA A 107 10.69 3.44 2.08
CA ALA A 107 9.85 2.87 1.03
C ALA A 107 8.40 3.14 1.44
N LEU A 108 7.76 4.13 0.81
CA LEU A 108 6.32 4.25 0.87
C LEU A 108 5.75 3.30 -0.17
N TYR A 109 5.06 2.27 0.30
CA TYR A 109 4.30 1.39 -0.56
C TYR A 109 3.14 2.20 -1.16
N VAL A 110 3.11 2.26 -2.49
CA VAL A 110 2.01 2.88 -3.24
C VAL A 110 0.88 1.87 -3.47
N ASP A 111 1.22 0.58 -3.44
CA ASP A 111 0.34 -0.56 -3.56
C ASP A 111 0.95 -1.78 -2.83
N CYS A 112 0.34 -2.96 -3.01
CA CYS A 112 0.79 -4.21 -2.40
C CYS A 112 1.79 -5.02 -3.24
N ASN A 113 2.18 -4.58 -4.44
CA ASN A 113 2.88 -5.41 -5.42
C ASN A 113 4.23 -5.94 -4.91
N ASP A 114 4.94 -5.14 -4.14
CA ASP A 114 6.24 -5.48 -3.55
C ASP A 114 6.10 -6.01 -2.10
N VAL A 115 4.88 -6.39 -1.69
CA VAL A 115 4.56 -6.87 -0.34
C VAL A 115 4.34 -8.39 -0.38
N GLU A 116 5.35 -9.14 0.06
CA GLU A 116 5.30 -10.61 0.09
C GLU A 116 4.49 -11.18 1.26
N THR A 117 4.08 -10.35 2.22
CA THR A 117 3.32 -10.78 3.40
C THR A 117 1.83 -10.45 3.29
N THR A 118 0.99 -11.32 3.86
CA THR A 118 -0.45 -11.07 3.97
C THR A 118 -0.75 -10.24 5.22
N GLY A 119 -1.48 -9.14 5.09
CA GLY A 119 -1.81 -8.29 6.24
C GLY A 119 -2.29 -6.89 5.88
N LEU A 120 -2.49 -6.07 6.92
CA LEU A 120 -2.83 -4.66 6.75
C LEU A 120 -1.58 -3.82 6.48
N LEU A 121 -1.71 -2.87 5.56
CA LEU A 121 -0.68 -1.90 5.24
C LEU A 121 -1.30 -0.52 5.05
N ASN A 122 -0.62 0.52 5.50
CA ASN A 122 -1.00 1.90 5.17
C ASN A 122 -0.24 2.32 3.91
N ILE A 123 -0.98 2.63 2.85
CA ILE A 123 -0.44 3.15 1.59
C ILE A 123 -0.90 4.59 1.38
N ASP A 124 -0.10 5.39 0.69
CA ASP A 124 -0.49 6.74 0.27
C ASP A 124 -0.92 6.72 -1.20
N ILE A 125 -2.21 6.96 -1.43
CA ILE A 125 -2.78 6.98 -2.78
C ILE A 125 -2.74 8.41 -3.28
N SER A 126 -1.92 8.67 -4.31
CA SER A 126 -1.72 10.01 -4.86
C SER A 126 -3.04 10.73 -5.16
N GLY A 127 -3.26 11.87 -4.50
CA GLY A 127 -4.47 12.69 -4.63
C GLY A 127 -5.63 12.29 -3.72
N PHE A 128 -5.53 11.17 -3.01
CA PHE A 128 -6.58 10.61 -2.14
C PHE A 128 -6.10 10.33 -0.70
N GLY A 129 -4.81 10.53 -0.43
CA GLY A 129 -4.21 10.45 0.89
C GLY A 129 -4.00 9.02 1.37
N GLN A 130 -3.72 8.89 2.67
CA GLN A 130 -3.41 7.59 3.28
C GLN A 130 -4.66 6.70 3.42
N LYS A 131 -4.52 5.44 3.02
CA LYS A 131 -5.53 4.38 3.17
C LYS A 131 -4.92 3.14 3.80
N THR A 132 -5.64 2.53 4.72
CA THR A 132 -5.34 1.18 5.22
C THR A 132 -5.91 0.16 4.23
N VAL A 133 -5.04 -0.65 3.64
CA VAL A 133 -5.39 -1.70 2.67
C VAL A 133 -5.03 -3.07 3.20
N TYR A 134 -5.63 -4.11 2.62
CA TYR A 134 -5.26 -5.49 2.88
C TYR A 134 -4.44 -6.02 1.71
N CYS A 135 -3.19 -6.38 1.98
CA CYS A 135 -2.29 -7.02 1.03
C CYS A 135 -2.34 -8.54 1.22
N ASP A 136 -2.32 -9.28 0.12
CA ASP A 136 -2.22 -10.74 0.10
C ASP A 136 -1.25 -11.18 -0.99
N ASN A 137 0.00 -11.46 -0.63
CA ASN A 137 1.04 -11.96 -1.54
C ASN A 137 1.14 -11.15 -2.86
N GLY A 138 1.37 -9.84 -2.76
CA GLY A 138 1.43 -8.95 -3.93
C GLY A 138 0.08 -8.34 -4.35
N TRP A 139 -1.04 -8.95 -3.96
CA TRP A 139 -2.38 -8.47 -4.33
C TRP A 139 -2.93 -7.47 -3.33
N LEU A 140 -3.46 -6.36 -3.83
CA LEU A 140 -4.25 -5.41 -3.05
C LEU A 140 -5.72 -5.80 -3.14
N VAL A 141 -6.31 -6.21 -2.02
CA VAL A 141 -7.74 -6.54 -1.96
C VAL A 141 -8.55 -5.24 -1.90
N VAL A 142 -9.49 -5.05 -2.84
CA VAL A 142 -10.33 -3.83 -2.94
C VAL A 142 -11.77 -4.08 -2.53
N LEU A 143 -12.23 -5.33 -2.60
CA LEU A 143 -13.54 -5.77 -2.13
C LEU A 143 -13.38 -7.16 -1.51
N ARG A 144 -13.98 -7.35 -0.34
CA ARG A 144 -14.23 -8.69 0.21
C ARG A 144 -15.67 -8.77 0.67
N ARG A 145 -16.37 -9.80 0.21
CA ARG A 145 -17.69 -10.18 0.71
C ARG A 145 -17.73 -11.68 0.94
N THR A 146 -18.08 -12.09 2.15
CA THR A 146 -18.09 -13.49 2.57
C THR A 146 -19.48 -13.93 2.98
N ASP A 147 -20.29 -13.01 3.50
CA ASP A 147 -21.67 -13.24 3.89
C ASP A 147 -22.50 -11.93 3.78
N ASN A 148 -23.51 -11.77 4.65
CA ASN A 148 -24.41 -10.62 4.69
C ASN A 148 -24.28 -9.81 6.00
N GLN A 149 -23.17 -9.95 6.75
CA GLN A 149 -22.94 -9.21 8.00
C GLN A 149 -22.65 -7.72 7.77
N VAL A 150 -22.02 -7.38 6.64
CA VAL A 150 -21.82 -5.99 6.23
C VAL A 150 -22.85 -5.63 5.16
N ASP A 151 -23.57 -4.54 5.38
CA ASP A 151 -24.52 -4.02 4.40
C ASP A 151 -23.76 -3.41 3.20
N PHE A 152 -24.08 -3.87 1.99
CA PHE A 152 -23.58 -3.32 0.73
C PHE A 152 -24.64 -2.47 0.02
N HIS A 153 -25.84 -2.30 0.57
CA HIS A 153 -26.82 -1.33 0.10
C HIS A 153 -26.47 0.08 0.59
N ARG A 154 -25.40 0.64 0.03
CA ARG A 154 -24.81 1.90 0.46
C ARG A 154 -25.07 3.04 -0.49
N THR A 155 -25.02 4.26 0.04
CA THR A 155 -25.11 5.49 -0.74
C THR A 155 -23.89 5.69 -1.63
N TRP A 156 -24.00 6.58 -2.62
CA TRP A 156 -22.86 6.95 -3.47
C TRP A 156 -21.65 7.45 -2.67
N ASN A 157 -21.88 8.27 -1.65
CA ASN A 157 -20.78 8.82 -0.85
C ASN A 157 -20.05 7.72 -0.06
N GLU A 158 -20.79 6.74 0.47
CA GLU A 158 -20.17 5.58 1.13
C GLU A 158 -19.38 4.72 0.15
N TYR A 159 -19.89 4.49 -1.07
CA TYR A 159 -19.12 3.81 -2.11
C TYR A 159 -17.90 4.61 -2.59
N ARG A 160 -17.99 5.94 -2.60
CA ARG A 160 -16.87 6.84 -2.91
C ARG A 160 -15.76 6.71 -1.87
N ASP A 161 -16.12 6.78 -0.59
CA ASP A 161 -15.16 6.84 0.52
C ASP A 161 -14.65 5.46 0.98
N GLY A 162 -15.47 4.42 0.80
CA GLY A 162 -15.25 3.07 1.31
C GLY A 162 -15.99 2.80 2.61
N PHE A 163 -16.19 1.51 2.92
CA PHE A 163 -16.86 1.05 4.15
C PHE A 163 -16.46 -0.39 4.51
N GLY A 164 -16.69 -0.79 5.76
CA GLY A 164 -16.37 -2.12 6.27
C GLY A 164 -14.97 -2.20 6.93
N ASP A 165 -14.52 -3.43 7.21
CA ASP A 165 -13.18 -3.70 7.78
C ASP A 165 -12.31 -4.42 6.75
N PRO A 166 -11.15 -3.89 6.36
CA PRO A 166 -10.20 -4.57 5.46
C PRO A 166 -9.76 -5.97 5.92
N ARG A 167 -9.89 -6.30 7.22
CA ARG A 167 -9.65 -7.65 7.76
C ARG A 167 -10.81 -8.62 7.51
N ASP A 168 -12.01 -8.11 7.26
CA ASP A 168 -13.22 -8.89 6.99
C ASP A 168 -13.90 -8.38 5.72
N GLN A 169 -15.16 -7.92 5.78
CA GLN A 169 -15.92 -7.49 4.62
C GLN A 169 -15.88 -5.99 4.45
N PHE A 170 -15.53 -5.56 3.23
CA PHE A 170 -15.34 -4.15 2.94
C PHE A 170 -15.40 -3.82 1.45
N TRP A 171 -15.51 -2.54 1.19
CA TRP A 171 -15.22 -1.88 -0.07
C TRP A 171 -14.19 -0.78 0.17
N LEU A 172 -13.09 -0.77 -0.58
CA LEU A 172 -12.00 0.18 -0.38
C LEU A 172 -12.40 1.64 -0.67
N GLY A 173 -13.34 1.85 -1.60
CA GLY A 173 -13.80 3.17 -2.02
C GLY A 173 -13.41 3.50 -3.46
N ASN A 174 -14.35 4.08 -4.21
CA ASN A 174 -14.17 4.38 -5.63
C ASN A 174 -13.03 5.38 -5.88
N GLU A 175 -12.82 6.33 -4.98
CA GLU A 175 -11.74 7.32 -5.10
C GLU A 175 -10.36 6.66 -4.95
N ALA A 176 -10.21 5.75 -4.00
CA ALA A 176 -9.00 4.96 -3.85
C ALA A 176 -8.74 4.08 -5.08
N LEU A 177 -9.77 3.40 -5.59
CA LEU A 177 -9.69 2.62 -6.83
C LEU A 177 -9.28 3.48 -8.03
N TYR A 178 -9.92 4.63 -8.24
CA TYR A 178 -9.55 5.58 -9.29
C TYR A 178 -8.09 6.03 -9.12
N GLY A 179 -7.66 6.34 -7.91
CA GLY A 179 -6.29 6.71 -7.62
C GLY A 179 -5.31 5.60 -8.00
N LEU A 180 -5.56 4.35 -7.61
CA LEU A 180 -4.70 3.21 -7.93
C LEU A 180 -4.64 2.97 -9.44
N THR A 181 -5.78 2.82 -10.11
CA THR A 181 -5.83 2.40 -11.51
C THR A 181 -5.43 3.48 -12.51
N ASN A 182 -5.31 4.75 -12.09
CA ASN A 182 -4.76 5.82 -12.94
C ASN A 182 -3.25 6.01 -12.80
N GLN A 183 -2.61 5.33 -11.85
CA GLN A 183 -1.15 5.46 -11.64
C GLN A 183 -0.32 4.51 -12.52
N GLY A 184 -0.95 3.48 -13.08
CA GLY A 184 -0.27 2.49 -13.92
C GLY A 184 -1.21 1.41 -14.40
N ASN A 185 -0.66 0.39 -15.07
CA ASN A 185 -1.43 -0.74 -15.55
C ASN A 185 -1.63 -1.74 -14.41
N TYR A 186 -2.86 -2.19 -14.19
CA TYR A 186 -3.19 -3.16 -13.16
C TYR A 186 -3.80 -4.42 -13.77
N SER A 187 -3.52 -5.56 -13.15
CA SER A 187 -4.32 -6.76 -13.33
C SER A 187 -5.41 -6.78 -12.27
N MET A 188 -6.64 -7.03 -12.67
CA MET A 188 -7.76 -7.31 -11.78
C MET A 188 -8.02 -8.80 -11.74
N GLN A 189 -8.22 -9.36 -10.55
CA GLN A 189 -8.72 -10.72 -10.36
C GLN A 189 -9.98 -10.68 -9.51
N ILE A 190 -10.98 -11.47 -9.91
CA ILE A 190 -12.22 -11.67 -9.18
C ILE A 190 -12.30 -13.13 -8.80
N ASP A 191 -12.26 -13.41 -7.51
CA ASP A 191 -12.46 -14.73 -6.93
C ASP A 191 -13.90 -14.87 -6.47
N MET A 192 -14.53 -15.99 -6.80
CA MET A 192 -15.93 -16.28 -6.51
C MET A 192 -16.06 -17.67 -5.91
N LYS A 193 -16.96 -17.81 -4.93
CA LYS A 193 -17.35 -19.11 -4.38
C LYS A 193 -18.82 -19.38 -4.70
N SER A 194 -19.08 -20.51 -5.35
CA SER A 194 -20.44 -20.99 -5.60
C SER A 194 -21.09 -21.54 -4.32
N CYS A 195 -22.43 -21.63 -4.31
CA CYS A 195 -23.19 -22.22 -3.21
C CYS A 195 -22.77 -23.67 -2.90
N ASP A 196 -22.37 -24.41 -3.92
CA ASP A 196 -21.91 -25.80 -3.80
C ASP A 196 -20.45 -25.92 -3.30
N GLY A 197 -19.81 -24.79 -2.98
CA GLY A 197 -18.46 -24.72 -2.43
C GLY A 197 -17.34 -24.69 -3.46
N ASN A 198 -17.64 -24.76 -4.76
CA ASN A 198 -16.64 -24.66 -5.82
C ASN A 198 -16.10 -23.23 -5.95
N TYR A 199 -14.80 -23.10 -6.19
CA TYR A 199 -14.09 -21.84 -6.36
C TYR A 199 -13.83 -21.56 -7.85
N TYR A 200 -14.05 -20.31 -8.25
CA TYR A 200 -13.79 -19.82 -9.60
C TYR A 200 -13.03 -18.51 -9.50
N TYR A 201 -12.16 -18.23 -10.46
CA TYR A 201 -11.55 -16.92 -10.60
C TYR A 201 -11.53 -16.49 -12.05
N VAL A 202 -11.52 -15.18 -12.27
CA VAL A 202 -11.21 -14.61 -13.57
C VAL A 202 -10.24 -13.45 -13.42
N LYS A 203 -9.29 -13.36 -14.36
CA LYS A 203 -8.24 -12.35 -14.37
C LYS A 203 -8.33 -11.52 -15.65
N TRP A 204 -8.20 -10.21 -15.52
CA TRP A 204 -8.16 -9.24 -16.61
C TRP A 204 -7.00 -8.26 -16.44
N ASN A 205 -6.47 -7.77 -17.55
CA ASN A 205 -5.53 -6.66 -17.58
C ASN A 205 -6.33 -5.38 -17.88
N LEU A 206 -6.25 -4.40 -16.98
CA LEU A 206 -6.88 -3.08 -17.10
C LEU A 206 -6.03 -2.14 -17.94
#